data_AF-A0AAU4AUL3-F1
#
_entry.id   AF-A0AAU4AUL3-F1
#
_cell.length_a   1.000
_cell.length_b   1.000
_cell.length_c   1.000
_cell.angle_alpha   90.00
_cell.angle_beta   90.00
_cell.angle_gamma   90.00
#
_symmetry.space_group_name_H-M   'P 1'
#
loop_
_entity.id
_entity.type
_entity.pdbx_description
1 polymer ?
#
loop_
_entity_poly.entity_id
_entity_poly.type
_entity_poly.pdbx_seq_one_letter_code
_entity_poly.pdbx_strand_id
1 'polypeptide(L)'
;MHIKGAALRTFRREDSSDTYEITIVQVGNKLAAGAAPEAFRKLSEGSDVFGKGPAVPGHPHAVCVVPGTATTKDDDQLDWLKALYCQATEGDLMVTFRVEGPEARESAAVALMAKQLDRVQAPGEGV
;
A
#
# COMPACT_ATOMS: atom_id res chain seq x y z
N MET A 1 20.93 1.72 0.61
CA MET A 1 19.68 2.12 1.30
C MET A 1 19.93 1.98 2.80
N HIS A 2 19.75 3.04 3.58
CA HIS A 2 19.95 3.01 5.04
C HIS A 2 18.62 3.37 5.71
N ILE A 3 18.12 2.51 6.59
CA ILE A 3 16.85 2.72 7.31
C ILE A 3 17.14 3.48 8.59
N LYS A 4 16.43 4.59 8.82
CA LYS A 4 16.51 5.41 10.03
C LYS A 4 15.51 4.94 11.09
N GLY A 5 14.36 4.44 10.66
CA GLY A 5 13.30 3.97 11.55
C GLY A 5 12.16 3.34 10.77
N ALA A 6 11.32 2.60 11.48
CA ALA A 6 10.11 2.00 10.94
C ALA A 6 8.98 2.05 11.97
N ALA A 7 7.76 2.18 11.47
CA ALA A 7 6.54 2.09 12.25
C ALA A 7 5.55 1.17 11.54
N LEU A 8 4.83 0.38 12.31
CA LEU A 8 3.78 -0.52 11.84
C LEU A 8 2.51 -0.23 12.61
N ARG A 9 1.37 -0.21 11.92
CA ARG A 9 0.07 -0.21 12.57
C ARG A 9 -0.89 -1.12 11.84
N THR A 10 -1.58 -1.96 12.60
CA THR A 10 -2.61 -2.86 12.08
C THR A 10 -3.99 -2.47 12.65
N PHE A 11 -5.02 -2.71 11.85
CA PHE A 11 -6.41 -2.51 12.22
C PHE A 11 -7.23 -3.70 11.74
N ARG A 12 -8.32 -3.98 12.44
CA ARG A 12 -9.36 -4.92 12.00
C ARG A 12 -10.63 -4.12 11.75
N ARG A 13 -11.39 -4.48 10.71
CA ARG A 13 -12.77 -4.00 10.60
C ARG A 13 -13.61 -4.53 11.77
N GLU A 14 -14.64 -3.80 12.17
CA GLU A 14 -15.49 -4.16 13.33
C GLU A 14 -16.14 -5.55 13.17
N ASP A 15 -16.60 -5.87 11.96
CA ASP A 15 -17.18 -7.17 11.60
C ASP A 15 -16.12 -8.28 11.39
N SER A 16 -14.84 -7.98 11.57
CA SER A 16 -13.72 -8.90 11.30
C SER A 16 -13.69 -9.45 9.87
N SER A 17 -14.22 -8.73 8.88
CA SER A 17 -14.04 -9.10 7.47
C SER A 17 -12.61 -8.83 7.01
N ASP A 18 -12.12 -7.61 7.24
CA ASP A 18 -10.84 -7.15 6.72
C ASP A 18 -9.79 -6.88 7.81
N THR A 19 -8.53 -7.03 7.43
CA THR A 19 -7.35 -6.58 8.19
C THR A 19 -6.59 -5.55 7.35
N TYR A 20 -6.25 -4.44 7.98
CA TYR A 20 -5.52 -3.34 7.36
C TYR A 20 -4.17 -3.21 8.04
N GLU A 21 -3.10 -3.10 7.27
CA GLU A 21 -1.75 -2.90 7.74
C GLU A 21 -1.16 -1.68 7.03
N ILE A 22 -0.57 -0.77 7.81
CA ILE A 22 0.28 0.29 7.30
C ILE A 22 1.67 0.17 7.89
N THR A 23 2.68 0.15 7.02
CA THR A 23 4.08 0.20 7.39
C THR A 23 4.69 1.45 6.81
N ILE A 24 5.40 2.20 7.66
CA ILE A 24 6.13 3.40 7.29
C ILE A 24 7.60 3.14 7.59
N VAL A 25 8.46 3.33 6.60
CA VAL A 25 9.90 3.18 6.75
C VAL A 25 10.56 4.50 6.38
N GLN A 26 11.28 5.11 7.33
CA GLN A 26 12.10 6.28 7.05
C GLN A 26 13.47 5.82 6.53
N VAL A 27 13.86 6.31 5.36
CA VAL A 27 15.17 6.03 4.77
C VAL A 27 16.06 7.27 4.77
N GLY A 28 17.38 7.07 4.78
CA GLY A 28 18.34 8.18 4.78
C GLY A 28 18.43 8.96 3.48
N ASN A 29 17.73 8.53 2.42
CA ASN A 29 17.82 9.12 1.09
C ASN A 29 16.43 9.28 0.45
N LYS A 30 15.98 10.54 0.30
CA LYS A 30 14.69 10.89 -0.34
C LYS A 30 14.56 10.36 -1.77
N LEU A 31 15.65 10.34 -2.54
CA LEU A 31 15.64 9.78 -3.90
C LEU A 31 15.35 8.29 -3.88
N ALA A 32 15.90 7.56 -2.89
CA ALA A 32 15.62 6.14 -2.73
C ALA A 32 14.18 5.88 -2.29
N ALA A 33 13.61 6.75 -1.44
CA ALA A 33 12.21 6.68 -1.06
C ALA A 33 11.30 6.87 -2.29
N GLY A 34 11.49 7.97 -3.03
CA GLY A 34 10.67 8.31 -4.20
C GLY A 34 10.77 7.32 -5.36
N ALA A 35 11.88 6.59 -5.48
CA ALA A 35 12.04 5.56 -6.49
C ALA A 35 11.21 4.28 -6.21
N ALA A 36 10.80 4.05 -4.95
CA ALA A 36 10.16 2.79 -4.56
C ALA A 36 8.76 2.59 -5.19
N PRO A 37 7.82 3.57 -5.15
CA PRO A 37 6.52 3.42 -5.80
C PRO A 37 6.63 3.24 -7.31
N GLU A 38 7.57 3.92 -7.97
CA GLU A 38 7.80 3.75 -9.42
C GLU A 38 8.37 2.37 -9.76
N ALA A 39 9.31 1.87 -8.96
CA ALA A 39 9.83 0.51 -9.11
C ALA A 39 8.72 -0.53 -8.91
N PHE A 40 7.86 -0.32 -7.91
CA PHE A 40 6.70 -1.17 -7.65
C PHE A 40 5.68 -1.14 -8.80
N ARG A 41 5.42 0.04 -9.37
CA ARG A 41 4.57 0.19 -10.57
C ARG A 41 5.13 -0.62 -11.74
N LYS A 42 6.40 -0.44 -12.07
CA LYS A 42 7.03 -1.17 -13.20
C LYS A 42 7.01 -2.68 -12.98
N LEU A 43 7.29 -3.13 -11.75
CA LEU A 43 7.27 -4.55 -11.39
C LEU A 43 5.87 -5.15 -11.53
N SER A 44 4.84 -4.42 -11.09
CA SER A 44 3.45 -4.88 -11.17
C SER A 44 2.87 -4.83 -12.58
N GLU A 45 3.17 -3.79 -13.36
CA GLU A 45 2.74 -3.68 -14.77
C GLU A 45 3.40 -4.73 -15.67
N GLY A 46 4.61 -5.20 -15.32
CA GLY A 46 5.34 -6.23 -16.05
C GLY A 46 5.00 -7.66 -15.65
N SER A 47 4.00 -7.89 -14.79
CA SER A 47 3.68 -9.21 -14.23
C SER A 47 2.18 -9.51 -14.26
N ASP A 48 1.80 -10.70 -14.73
CA ASP A 48 0.41 -11.18 -14.69
C ASP A 48 -0.08 -11.57 -13.27
N VAL A 49 0.83 -11.51 -12.28
CA VAL A 49 0.56 -11.79 -10.86
C VAL A 49 -0.22 -10.65 -10.21
N PHE A 50 -0.15 -9.43 -10.77
CA PHE A 50 -0.82 -8.26 -10.22
C PHE A 50 -1.74 -7.61 -11.25
N GLY A 51 -2.98 -7.36 -10.84
CA GLY A 51 -3.90 -6.48 -11.54
C GLY A 51 -3.78 -5.03 -11.04
N LYS A 52 -4.20 -4.08 -11.89
CA LYS A 52 -4.28 -2.66 -11.52
C LYS A 52 -5.28 -2.46 -10.38
N GLY A 53 -4.84 -1.78 -9.32
CA GLY A 53 -5.69 -1.41 -8.19
C GLY A 53 -6.36 -0.04 -8.37
N PRO A 54 -7.29 0.31 -7.47
CA PRO A 54 -7.91 1.63 -7.41
C PRO A 54 -6.89 2.76 -7.17
N ALA A 55 -7.16 3.94 -7.72
CA ALA A 55 -6.34 5.13 -7.47
C ALA A 55 -6.53 5.64 -6.02
N VAL A 56 -5.49 6.25 -5.45
CA VAL A 56 -5.56 6.91 -4.14
C VAL A 56 -5.92 8.38 -4.34
N PRO A 57 -7.06 8.86 -3.81
CA PRO A 57 -7.46 10.27 -3.93
C PRO A 57 -6.39 11.22 -3.38
N GLY A 58 -6.08 12.29 -4.10
CA GLY A 58 -5.10 13.30 -3.65
C GLY A 58 -3.62 12.90 -3.79
N HIS A 59 -3.30 11.60 -3.97
CA HIS A 59 -1.93 11.09 -4.04
C HIS A 59 -1.68 10.37 -5.38
N PRO A 60 -1.46 11.10 -6.50
CA PRO A 60 -1.29 10.50 -7.83
C PRO A 60 0.00 9.65 -7.97
N HIS A 61 0.95 9.82 -7.05
CA HIS A 61 2.17 9.04 -6.99
C HIS A 61 2.00 7.70 -6.26
N ALA A 62 0.90 7.52 -5.54
CA ALA A 62 0.59 6.24 -4.91
C ALA A 62 0.22 5.20 -5.97
N VAL A 63 0.66 3.97 -5.74
CA VAL A 63 0.47 2.85 -6.64
C VAL A 63 -0.20 1.74 -5.87
N CYS A 64 -1.41 1.37 -6.28
CA CYS A 64 -2.14 0.25 -5.72
C CYS A 64 -2.32 -0.85 -6.76
N VAL A 65 -2.26 -2.09 -6.30
CA VAL A 65 -2.41 -3.30 -7.09
C VAL A 65 -3.24 -4.32 -6.33
N VAL A 66 -3.87 -5.21 -7.08
CA VAL A 66 -4.61 -6.36 -6.56
C VAL A 66 -3.98 -7.64 -7.11
N PRO A 67 -4.19 -8.81 -6.49
CA PRO A 67 -3.84 -10.08 -7.10
C PRO A 67 -4.46 -10.23 -8.50
N GLY A 68 -3.66 -10.71 -9.46
CA GLY A 68 -4.00 -10.89 -10.85
C GLY A 68 -4.69 -12.22 -11.18
N THR A 69 -4.90 -12.47 -12.47
CA THR A 69 -5.60 -13.68 -12.94
C THR A 69 -4.70 -14.92 -12.97
N ALA A 70 -3.39 -14.76 -13.13
CA ALA A 70 -2.43 -15.87 -13.10
C ALA A 70 -2.39 -16.60 -11.74
N THR A 71 -2.92 -15.94 -10.72
CA THR A 71 -2.94 -16.42 -9.34
C THR A 71 -4.29 -16.95 -8.88
N THR A 72 -5.37 -16.66 -9.61
CA THR A 72 -6.71 -17.14 -9.31
C THR A 72 -6.93 -18.47 -10.00
N LYS A 73 -6.67 -19.58 -9.31
CA LYS A 73 -7.32 -20.86 -9.64
C LYS A 73 -8.66 -20.88 -8.90
N ASP A 74 -9.74 -21.21 -9.60
CA ASP A 74 -11.11 -21.15 -9.06
C ASP A 74 -11.31 -21.98 -7.76
N ASP A 75 -10.45 -22.95 -7.49
CA ASP A 75 -10.49 -23.81 -6.28
C ASP A 75 -9.60 -23.35 -5.12
N ASP A 76 -8.74 -22.35 -5.31
CA ASP A 76 -7.81 -21.91 -4.27
C ASP A 76 -8.48 -20.82 -3.40
N GLN A 77 -9.08 -21.21 -2.27
CA GLN A 77 -9.64 -20.32 -1.23
C GLN A 77 -8.57 -19.52 -0.46
N LEU A 78 -7.53 -19.06 -1.14
CA LEU A 78 -6.43 -18.39 -0.47
C LEU A 78 -6.77 -16.91 -0.27
N ASP A 79 -6.84 -16.47 1.00
CA ASP A 79 -7.23 -15.10 1.39
C ASP A 79 -6.38 -14.00 0.73
N TRP A 80 -5.15 -14.30 0.33
CA TRP A 80 -4.30 -13.35 -0.40
C TRP A 80 -4.86 -12.95 -1.77
N LEU A 81 -5.81 -13.71 -2.34
CA LEU A 81 -6.54 -13.33 -3.55
C LEU A 81 -7.49 -12.15 -3.31
N LYS A 82 -7.94 -11.97 -2.08
CA LYS A 82 -8.79 -10.86 -1.65
C LYS A 82 -7.91 -9.84 -0.91
N ALA A 83 -6.96 -9.26 -1.64
CA ALA A 83 -6.04 -8.29 -1.09
C ALA A 83 -5.91 -7.04 -1.96
N LEU A 84 -5.50 -5.95 -1.31
CA LEU A 84 -5.08 -4.70 -1.92
C LEU A 84 -3.69 -4.38 -1.37
N TYR A 85 -2.75 -4.11 -2.27
CA TYR A 85 -1.39 -3.71 -1.92
C TYR A 85 -1.12 -2.33 -2.50
N CYS A 86 -0.67 -1.40 -1.68
CA CYS A 86 -0.35 -0.07 -2.13
C CYS A 86 1.03 0.37 -1.63
N GLN A 87 1.74 1.13 -2.45
CA GLN A 87 2.96 1.84 -2.09
C GLN A 87 2.84 3.32 -2.42
N ALA A 88 3.38 4.15 -1.55
CA ALA A 88 3.47 5.59 -1.70
C ALA A 88 4.75 6.12 -1.04
N THR A 89 5.00 7.42 -1.19
CA THR A 89 6.15 8.08 -0.59
C THR A 89 5.79 9.50 -0.22
N GLU A 90 6.25 9.93 0.96
CA GLU A 90 6.18 11.31 1.42
C GLU A 90 7.57 11.72 1.94
N GLY A 91 8.29 12.57 1.18
CA GLY A 91 9.65 12.98 1.53
C GLY A 91 10.65 11.81 1.59
N ASP A 92 11.16 11.50 2.79
CA ASP A 92 12.06 10.36 3.05
C ASP A 92 11.34 9.12 3.62
N LEU A 93 10.01 9.12 3.61
CA LEU A 93 9.17 8.04 4.11
C LEU A 93 8.65 7.17 2.96
N MET A 94 8.93 5.88 3.03
CA MET A 94 8.27 4.87 2.23
C MET A 94 7.04 4.37 2.99
N VAL A 95 5.88 4.42 2.34
CA VAL A 95 4.60 3.99 2.94
C VAL A 95 4.08 2.79 2.17
N THR A 96 3.89 1.67 2.86
CA THR A 96 3.21 0.49 2.30
C THR A 96 1.91 0.27 3.04
N PHE A 97 0.84 0.02 2.30
CA PHE A 97 -0.48 -0.25 2.84
C PHE A 97 -0.99 -1.57 2.26
N ARG A 98 -1.40 -2.48 3.14
CA ARG A 98 -1.92 -3.79 2.77
C ARG A 98 -3.30 -3.97 3.39
N VAL A 99 -4.24 -4.44 2.60
CA VAL A 99 -5.56 -4.86 3.09
C VAL A 99 -5.78 -6.29 2.65
N GLU A 100 -6.26 -7.12 3.56
CA GLU A 100 -6.64 -8.50 3.29
C GLU A 100 -8.04 -8.74 3.83
N GLY A 101 -8.89 -9.36 3.01
CA GLY A 101 -10.27 -9.64 3.35
C GLY A 101 -11.21 -9.39 2.16
N PRO A 102 -12.45 -9.88 2.25
CA PRO A 102 -13.41 -9.85 1.14
C PRO A 102 -13.72 -8.45 0.62
N GLU A 103 -13.54 -7.42 1.42
CA GLU A 103 -13.84 -6.03 1.07
C GLU A 103 -12.57 -5.19 0.82
N ALA A 104 -11.39 -5.84 0.77
CA ALA A 104 -10.10 -5.18 0.58
C ALA A 104 -10.01 -4.30 -0.67
N ARG A 105 -10.80 -4.59 -1.71
CA ARG A 105 -10.79 -3.88 -3.01
C ARG A 105 -11.78 -2.70 -3.06
N GLU A 106 -12.48 -2.41 -1.97
CA GLU A 106 -13.46 -1.34 -1.90
C GLU A 106 -12.82 0.06 -1.85
N SER A 107 -13.60 1.07 -2.26
CA SER A 107 -13.18 2.48 -2.19
C SER A 107 -12.85 2.95 -0.77
N ALA A 108 -13.43 2.31 0.26
CA ALA A 108 -13.16 2.64 1.65
C ALA A 108 -11.69 2.37 2.04
N ALA A 109 -11.07 1.31 1.50
CA ALA A 109 -9.68 0.96 1.78
C ALA A 109 -8.71 2.05 1.25
N VAL A 110 -8.88 2.50 0.00
CA VAL A 110 -8.05 3.57 -0.56
C VAL A 110 -8.33 4.94 0.07
N ALA A 111 -9.57 5.19 0.52
CA ALA A 111 -9.88 6.39 1.28
C ALA A 111 -9.18 6.41 2.65
N LEU A 112 -9.06 5.25 3.31
CA LEU A 112 -8.27 5.12 4.54
C LEU A 112 -6.80 5.39 4.25
N MET A 113 -6.24 4.84 3.18
CA MET A 113 -4.85 5.10 2.79
C MET A 113 -4.59 6.60 2.54
N ALA A 114 -5.45 7.27 1.78
CA ALA A 114 -5.34 8.72 1.55
C ALA A 114 -5.27 9.48 2.89
N LYS A 115 -6.19 9.18 3.82
CA LYS A 115 -6.18 9.77 5.17
C LYS A 115 -4.91 9.46 5.97
N GLN A 116 -4.26 8.31 5.74
CA GLN A 116 -2.98 8.03 6.38
C GLN A 116 -1.88 8.90 5.78
N LEU A 117 -1.81 9.00 4.45
CA LEU A 117 -0.81 9.82 3.76
C LEU A 117 -0.96 11.31 4.11
N ASP A 118 -2.20 11.82 4.17
CA ASP A 118 -2.49 13.20 4.63
C ASP A 118 -1.90 13.51 6.02
N ARG A 119 -1.80 12.51 6.89
CA ARG A 119 -1.23 12.64 8.25
C ARG A 119 0.28 12.39 8.30
N VAL A 120 0.81 11.64 7.35
CA VAL A 120 2.23 11.30 7.27
C VAL A 120 2.93 12.42 6.53
N GLN A 121 3.19 13.52 7.24
CA GLN A 121 4.10 14.57 6.77
C GLN A 121 5.53 14.17 7.10
N ALA A 122 6.49 14.62 6.28
CA ALA A 122 7.89 14.25 6.45
C ALA A 122 8.39 14.61 7.88
N PRO A 123 9.22 13.76 8.52
CA PRO A 123 9.69 14.01 9.88
C PRO A 123 10.45 15.33 9.95
N GLY A 124 9.98 16.25 10.79
CA GLY A 124 10.50 17.62 10.91
C GLY A 124 9.46 18.73 10.69
N GLU A 125 8.25 18.38 10.25
CA GLU A 125 7.11 19.31 10.10
C GLU A 125 5.99 19.08 11.14
N GLY A 126 6.27 18.32 12.20
CA GLY A 126 5.37 18.23 13.34
C GLY A 126 5.30 19.58 14.07
N VAL A 127 4.08 20.10 14.22
CA VAL A 127 3.74 21.37 14.89
C VAL A 127 4.40 21.55 16.26
#